data_AF-A0A1Y4D0M7-F1
#
_entry.id   AF-A0A1Y4D0M7-F1
#
_cell.length_a   1.000
_cell.length_b   1.000
_cell.length_c   1.000
_cell.angle_alpha   90.00
_cell.angle_beta   90.00
_cell.angle_gamma   90.00
#
_symmetry.space_group_name_H-M   'P 1'
#
loop_
_entity.id
_entity.type
_entity.pdbx_description
1 polymer ?
#
loop_
_entity_poly.entity_id
_entity_poly.type
_entity_poly.pdbx_seq_one_letter_code
_entity_poly.pdbx_strand_id
1 'polypeptide(L)'
;MIKDTPKIQDQYTDRSGAVLTKIASNLASEEEFQHVVDTLYALPERMDKLATIATFPCDTLEDTLLSRVYFEGQKHLLKEAEAAEIDKRISVRETLYGINAPQFAEEEPAEKTASVELLPGLSVSTPEELEKLGADFEQNYRQLSYDDRKSFATAYAKVAEELPTSISLYAGTNIQLRPDVAEQLHYRKVACDMAGKDGSAYLKLAEMLKQADPESFTDENLSKLAETVFSLDEQNGLSDISYDKRLPDAWHAVLKTAEDGESELSDEPKPVLDRSDIISRFGEAALDEVENPDGSINQQRLQQIMNLFGEREGEDARKFDKNEAAVHGKTPNGE
;
A
#
# COMPACT_ATOMS: atom_id res chain seq x y z
N MET A 1 -0.77 24.14 15.13
CA MET A 1 0.35 23.19 15.12
C MET A 1 1.60 23.96 14.73
N ILE A 2 2.57 24.05 15.64
CA ILE A 2 3.87 24.65 15.33
C ILE A 2 4.56 23.65 14.40
N LYS A 3 4.86 24.05 13.17
CA LYS A 3 5.67 23.23 12.26
C LYS A 3 7.02 23.03 12.95
N ASP A 4 7.34 21.81 13.35
CA ASP A 4 8.66 21.47 13.88
C ASP A 4 9.69 21.75 12.78
N THR A 5 10.32 22.90 12.88
CA THR A 5 11.47 23.23 12.04
C THR A 5 12.58 22.29 12.47
N PRO A 6 13.23 21.53 11.57
CA PRO A 6 14.31 20.62 11.95
C PRO A 6 15.36 21.40 12.74
N LYS A 7 15.50 21.06 14.02
CA LYS A 7 16.37 21.77 14.95
C LYS A 7 17.79 21.31 14.70
N ILE A 8 18.69 22.25 14.42
CA ILE A 8 20.13 21.98 14.28
C ILE A 8 20.68 21.43 15.61
N GLN A 9 21.44 20.35 15.53
CA GLN A 9 22.04 19.65 16.67
C GLN A 9 23.55 19.46 16.51
N ASP A 10 24.22 19.17 17.61
CA ASP A 10 25.63 18.85 17.74
C ASP A 10 25.84 17.78 18.83
N GLN A 11 27.08 17.39 19.11
CA GLN A 11 27.41 16.33 20.07
C GLN A 11 26.90 16.58 21.51
N TYR A 12 26.57 17.82 21.87
CA TYR A 12 26.09 18.18 23.20
C TYR A 12 24.56 18.34 23.25
N THR A 13 23.92 18.56 22.11
CA THR A 13 22.46 18.69 21.99
C THR A 13 21.77 17.43 21.48
N ASP A 14 22.45 16.60 20.68
CA ASP A 14 22.02 15.27 20.24
C ASP A 14 22.32 14.20 21.31
N ARG A 15 21.50 14.20 22.37
CA ARG A 15 21.71 13.34 23.55
C ARG A 15 21.65 11.85 23.25
N SER A 16 20.84 11.45 22.28
CA SER A 16 20.71 10.05 21.87
C SER A 16 21.77 9.62 20.87
N GLY A 17 22.54 10.55 20.29
CA GLY A 17 23.43 10.27 19.17
C GLY A 17 22.68 9.90 17.89
N ALA A 18 21.35 10.09 17.84
CA ALA A 18 20.53 9.59 16.75
C ALA A 18 20.74 10.40 15.47
N VAL A 19 21.00 11.71 15.63
CA VAL A 19 21.34 12.57 14.50
C VAL A 19 22.73 12.23 13.99
N LEU A 20 23.71 12.00 14.88
CA LEU A 20 25.03 11.55 14.43
C LEU A 20 24.98 10.21 13.72
N THR A 21 24.30 9.21 14.28
CA THR A 21 24.24 7.87 13.65
C THR A 21 23.62 7.95 12.27
N LYS A 22 22.59 8.79 12.07
CA LYS A 22 21.98 9.03 10.76
C LYS A 22 22.92 9.76 9.78
N ILE A 23 23.69 10.74 10.24
CA ILE A 23 24.63 11.46 9.38
C ILE A 23 25.85 10.59 9.05
N ALA A 24 26.38 9.91 10.06
CA ALA A 24 27.59 9.11 9.96
C ALA A 24 27.38 7.86 9.09
N SER A 25 26.16 7.34 8.96
CA SER A 25 25.88 6.22 8.03
C SER A 25 26.16 6.57 6.56
N ASN A 26 26.33 7.86 6.24
CA ASN A 26 26.64 8.35 4.89
C ASN A 26 28.15 8.62 4.71
N LEU A 27 28.99 8.23 5.67
CA LEU A 27 30.44 8.24 5.52
C LEU A 27 30.89 7.16 4.52
N ALA A 28 31.96 7.45 3.79
CA ALA A 28 32.46 6.58 2.72
C ALA A 28 33.07 5.25 3.24
N SER A 29 33.37 5.16 4.54
CA SER A 29 34.02 4.01 5.16
C SER A 29 33.33 3.58 6.46
N GLU A 30 33.06 2.28 6.60
CA GLU A 30 32.56 1.66 7.83
C GLU A 30 33.54 1.86 9.01
N GLU A 31 34.84 1.92 8.73
CA GLU A 31 35.86 2.20 9.76
C GLU A 31 35.75 3.65 10.27
N GLU A 32 35.46 4.60 9.37
CA GLU A 32 35.23 6.00 9.73
C GLU A 32 33.93 6.17 10.52
N PHE A 33 32.86 5.47 10.10
CA PHE A 33 31.60 5.41 10.83
C PHE A 33 31.82 4.93 12.27
N GLN A 34 32.46 3.78 12.44
CA GLN A 34 32.69 3.22 13.77
C GLN A 34 33.58 4.14 14.62
N HIS A 35 34.62 4.74 14.04
CA HIS A 35 35.49 5.68 14.74
C HIS A 35 34.73 6.93 15.23
N VAL A 36 33.85 7.50 14.40
CA VAL A 36 33.02 8.66 14.75
C VAL A 36 32.02 8.31 15.86
N VAL A 37 31.38 7.14 15.76
CA VAL A 37 30.44 6.65 16.78
C VAL A 37 31.14 6.38 18.11
N ASP A 38 32.28 5.70 18.09
CA ASP A 38 33.08 5.43 19.29
C ASP A 38 33.56 6.73 19.95
N THR A 39 34.01 7.70 19.14
CA THR A 39 34.43 9.02 19.60
C THR A 39 33.29 9.75 20.31
N LEU A 40 32.08 9.69 19.74
CA LEU A 40 30.89 10.28 20.34
C LEU A 40 30.58 9.67 21.72
N TYR A 41 30.63 8.34 21.85
CA TYR A 41 30.32 7.64 23.09
C TYR A 41 31.44 7.67 24.13
N ALA A 42 32.69 7.97 23.73
CA ALA A 42 33.84 8.12 24.62
C ALA A 42 33.92 9.50 25.29
N LEU A 43 33.07 10.47 24.90
CA LEU A 43 33.10 11.83 25.47
C LEU A 43 32.81 11.83 26.98
N PRO A 44 33.76 12.32 27.83
CA PRO A 44 33.66 12.22 29.29
C PRO A 44 32.50 13.00 29.93
N GLU A 45 31.97 14.03 29.27
CA GLU A 45 31.01 14.99 29.85
C GLU A 45 29.84 15.28 28.89
N ARG A 46 29.03 14.27 28.55
CA ARG A 46 27.78 14.48 27.78
C ARG A 46 26.66 15.17 28.57
N MET A 47 26.76 15.25 29.89
CA MET A 47 25.62 15.53 30.78
C MET A 47 25.64 16.89 31.50
N ASP A 48 26.79 17.54 31.66
CA ASP A 48 26.89 18.69 32.59
C ASP A 48 26.69 20.06 31.92
N LYS A 49 26.77 20.15 30.59
CA LYS A 49 26.50 21.40 29.86
C LYS A 49 25.11 21.33 29.23
N LEU A 50 24.16 22.03 29.85
CA LEU A 50 22.81 22.31 29.34
C LEU A 50 22.85 23.23 28.10
N ALA A 51 23.58 22.84 27.06
CA ALA A 51 23.50 23.52 25.78
C ALA A 51 22.08 23.31 25.22
N THR A 52 21.34 24.39 25.03
CA THR A 52 19.99 24.36 24.44
C THR A 52 19.99 24.64 22.94
N ILE A 53 21.15 25.06 22.42
CA ILE A 53 21.41 25.51 21.05
C ILE A 53 22.70 24.83 20.59
N ALA A 54 22.73 24.35 19.34
CA ALA A 54 23.92 23.79 18.74
C ALA A 54 25.01 24.87 18.57
N THR A 55 26.24 24.55 18.93
CA THR A 55 27.39 25.47 18.91
C THR A 55 28.55 24.96 18.07
N PHE A 56 28.58 23.68 17.67
CA PHE A 56 29.68 23.03 16.93
C PHE A 56 31.05 23.29 17.58
N PRO A 57 31.28 22.79 18.80
CA PRO A 57 32.50 23.06 19.58
C PRO A 57 33.72 22.41 18.93
N CYS A 58 34.90 23.02 19.09
CA CYS A 58 36.14 22.54 18.45
C CYS A 58 37.32 22.63 19.43
N ASP A 59 37.06 22.45 20.73
CA ASP A 59 38.05 22.65 21.78
C ASP A 59 39.02 21.47 21.87
N THR A 60 38.58 20.25 21.56
CA THR A 60 39.42 19.04 21.46
C THR A 60 39.46 18.48 20.04
N LEU A 61 40.31 17.46 19.84
CA LEU A 61 40.37 16.70 18.59
C LEU A 61 39.03 16.00 18.33
N GLU A 62 38.47 15.35 19.35
CA GLU A 62 37.20 14.65 19.32
C GLU A 62 36.04 15.61 19.01
N ASP A 63 36.02 16.78 19.67
CA ASP A 63 35.01 17.81 19.42
C ASP A 63 35.07 18.32 17.98
N THR A 64 36.28 18.51 17.45
CA THR A 64 36.47 18.99 16.09
C THR A 64 36.01 17.95 15.06
N LEU A 65 36.35 16.67 15.28
CA LEU A 65 35.90 15.57 14.42
C LEU A 65 34.38 15.47 14.39
N LEU A 66 33.74 15.44 15.56
CA LEU A 66 32.29 15.34 15.66
C LEU A 66 31.60 16.57 15.08
N SER A 67 32.11 17.77 15.36
CA SER A 67 31.57 19.01 14.80
C SER A 67 31.64 19.05 13.29
N ARG A 68 32.71 18.53 12.66
CA ARG A 68 32.75 18.40 11.20
C ARG A 68 31.62 17.50 10.71
N VAL A 69 31.44 16.34 11.33
CA VAL A 69 30.40 15.38 10.90
C VAL A 69 29.00 15.99 11.04
N TYR A 70 28.68 16.55 12.21
CA TYR A 70 27.40 17.23 12.44
C TYR A 70 27.20 18.41 11.49
N PHE A 71 28.26 19.15 11.17
CA PHE A 71 28.20 20.31 10.29
C PHE A 71 27.86 19.90 8.86
N GLU A 72 28.59 18.96 8.26
CA GLU A 72 28.34 18.55 6.87
C GLU A 72 26.92 18.00 6.70
N GLY A 73 26.48 17.11 7.59
CA GLY A 73 25.13 16.52 7.51
C GLY A 73 23.97 17.49 7.74
N GLN A 74 24.23 18.69 8.26
CA GLN A 74 23.20 19.71 8.55
C GLN A 74 23.46 21.05 7.87
N LYS A 75 24.51 21.16 7.03
CA LYS A 75 24.92 22.39 6.35
C LYS A 75 23.79 23.04 5.55
N HIS A 76 22.92 22.23 4.96
CA HIS A 76 21.75 22.66 4.18
C HIS A 76 20.67 23.38 5.02
N LEU A 77 20.67 23.22 6.34
CA LEU A 77 19.76 23.90 7.27
C LEU A 77 20.26 25.29 7.69
N LEU A 78 21.53 25.59 7.45
CA LEU A 78 22.18 26.84 7.82
C LEU A 78 22.07 27.88 6.71
N LYS A 79 22.07 29.17 7.09
CA LYS A 79 22.22 30.26 6.12
C LYS A 79 23.64 30.26 5.57
N GLU A 80 23.82 30.60 4.29
CA GLU A 80 25.11 30.55 3.61
C GLU A 80 26.24 31.28 4.36
N ALA A 81 25.98 32.49 4.87
CA ALA A 81 26.96 33.26 5.63
C ALA A 81 27.35 32.60 6.97
N GLU A 82 26.39 31.97 7.65
CA GLU A 82 26.60 31.27 8.91
C GLU A 82 27.34 29.94 8.68
N ALA A 83 26.95 29.20 7.63
CA ALA A 83 27.63 27.98 7.21
C ALA A 83 29.10 28.25 6.86
N ALA A 84 29.38 29.34 6.13
CA ALA A 84 30.75 29.72 5.78
C ALA A 84 31.61 30.09 7.00
N GLU A 85 31.02 30.72 8.03
CA GLU A 85 31.73 31.06 9.26
C GLU A 85 32.05 29.80 10.08
N ILE A 86 31.08 28.89 10.23
CA ILE A 86 31.25 27.63 10.96
C ILE A 86 32.28 26.74 10.24
N ASP A 87 32.15 26.58 8.91
CA ASP A 87 33.07 25.80 8.09
C ASP A 87 34.52 26.29 8.24
N LYS A 88 34.73 27.61 8.16
CA LYS A 88 36.04 28.20 8.35
C LYS A 88 36.60 27.89 9.73
N ARG A 89 35.78 27.96 10.78
CA ARG A 89 36.21 27.70 12.16
C ARG A 89 36.62 26.23 12.35
N ILE A 90 35.82 25.29 11.85
CA ILE A 90 36.11 23.85 11.92
C ILE A 90 37.38 23.54 11.11
N SER A 91 37.48 24.03 9.88
CA SER A 91 38.63 23.81 8.99
C SER A 91 39.97 24.26 9.59
N VAL A 92 39.98 25.40 10.28
CA VAL A 92 41.18 25.88 10.99
C VAL A 92 41.58 24.91 12.10
N ARG A 93 40.60 24.33 12.82
CA ARG A 93 40.86 23.41 13.93
C ARG A 93 41.28 22.02 13.44
N GLU A 94 40.72 21.53 12.34
CA GLU A 94 41.16 20.29 11.68
C GLU A 94 42.63 20.37 11.29
N THR A 95 43.03 21.51 10.68
CA THR A 95 44.42 21.76 10.31
C THR A 95 45.34 21.75 11.54
N LEU A 96 44.90 22.33 12.66
CA LEU A 96 45.67 22.38 13.90
C LEU A 96 45.81 21.01 14.58
N TYR A 97 44.75 20.20 14.53
CA TYR A 97 44.72 18.86 15.14
C TYR A 97 45.24 17.76 14.20
N GLY A 98 45.53 18.07 12.94
CA GLY A 98 45.96 17.10 11.95
C GLY A 98 44.87 16.09 11.60
N ILE A 99 43.61 16.51 11.67
CA ILE A 99 42.45 15.68 11.34
C ILE A 99 42.30 15.68 9.81
N ASN A 100 42.28 14.49 9.21
CA ASN A 100 41.80 14.34 7.85
C ASN A 100 40.27 14.39 7.91
N ALA A 101 39.66 15.36 7.22
CA ALA A 101 38.21 15.50 7.22
C ALA A 101 37.55 14.18 6.74
N PRO A 102 36.54 13.67 7.48
CA PRO A 102 35.79 12.48 7.07
C PRO A 102 35.27 12.66 5.64
N GLN A 103 35.44 11.64 4.80
CA GLN A 103 34.89 11.68 3.45
C GLN A 103 33.45 11.20 3.50
N PHE A 104 32.53 12.11 3.21
CA PHE A 104 31.15 11.73 2.92
C PHE A 104 31.10 11.10 1.53
N ALA A 105 30.28 10.06 1.36
CA ALA A 105 29.92 9.63 0.02
C ALA A 105 29.38 10.86 -0.73
N GLU A 106 29.71 11.02 -2.01
CA GLU A 106 29.11 12.07 -2.84
C GLU A 106 27.60 11.81 -2.90
N GLU A 107 26.84 12.42 -2.00
CA GLU A 107 25.44 12.70 -2.24
C GLU A 107 25.41 13.78 -3.31
N GLU A 108 24.93 13.41 -4.52
CA GLU A 108 24.52 14.42 -5.48
C GLU A 108 23.64 15.43 -4.75
N PRO A 109 23.90 16.74 -4.88
CA PRO A 109 23.12 17.74 -4.19
C PRO A 109 21.66 17.52 -4.58
N ALA A 110 20.82 17.13 -3.62
CA ALA A 110 19.39 17.08 -3.82
C ALA A 110 18.98 18.46 -4.31
N GLU A 111 18.72 18.57 -5.61
CA GLU A 111 18.09 19.75 -6.19
C GLU A 111 16.86 20.03 -5.31
N LYS A 112 16.58 21.30 -5.02
CA LYS A 112 15.28 21.69 -4.48
C LYS A 112 14.23 21.44 -5.57
N THR A 113 13.91 20.19 -5.80
CA THR A 113 12.75 19.74 -6.56
C THR A 113 11.53 20.25 -5.83
N ALA A 114 10.62 20.86 -6.58
CA ALA A 114 9.33 21.25 -6.06
C ALA A 114 8.67 20.02 -5.45
N SER A 115 8.40 20.05 -4.15
CA SER A 115 7.74 18.94 -3.46
C SER A 115 6.40 18.66 -4.13
N VAL A 116 6.19 17.44 -4.61
CA VAL A 116 4.91 17.05 -5.23
C VAL A 116 4.07 16.34 -4.19
N GLU A 117 2.85 16.84 -3.99
CA GLU A 117 1.89 16.25 -3.06
C GLU A 117 1.14 15.11 -3.75
N LEU A 118 1.33 13.88 -3.27
CA LEU A 118 0.67 12.68 -3.79
C LEU A 118 -0.70 12.44 -3.13
N LEU A 119 -0.81 12.77 -1.85
CA LEU A 119 -2.03 12.80 -1.06
C LEU A 119 -1.98 13.98 -0.09
N PRO A 120 -3.11 14.45 0.46
CA PRO A 120 -3.12 15.54 1.44
C PRO A 120 -2.14 15.27 2.60
N GLY A 121 -1.10 16.11 2.71
CA GLY A 121 -0.05 15.99 3.74
C GLY A 121 1.05 14.96 3.44
N LEU A 122 1.01 14.28 2.29
CA LEU A 122 2.05 13.37 1.82
C LEU A 122 2.73 13.98 0.59
N SER A 123 3.90 14.58 0.81
CA SER A 123 4.69 15.21 -0.26
C SER A 123 6.00 14.48 -0.47
N VAL A 124 6.43 14.42 -1.72
CA VAL A 124 7.66 13.77 -2.16
C VAL A 124 8.61 14.83 -2.67
N SER A 125 9.85 14.77 -2.19
CA SER A 125 10.91 15.70 -2.60
C SER A 125 12.05 14.97 -3.30
N THR A 126 12.28 13.69 -3.06
CA THR A 126 13.36 12.93 -3.73
C THR A 126 12.86 11.75 -4.56
N PRO A 127 13.63 11.29 -5.55
CA PRO A 127 13.34 10.05 -6.28
C PRO A 127 13.26 8.82 -5.36
N GLU A 128 14.13 8.69 -4.34
CA GLU A 128 14.07 7.52 -3.45
C GLU A 128 12.81 7.53 -2.57
N GLU A 129 12.34 8.72 -2.16
CA GLU A 129 11.05 8.86 -1.47
C GLU A 129 9.89 8.45 -2.37
N LEU A 130 9.96 8.80 -3.67
CA LEU A 130 8.95 8.41 -4.65
C LEU A 130 8.90 6.90 -4.79
N GLU A 131 10.04 6.25 -5.02
CA GLU A 131 10.15 4.80 -5.14
C GLU A 131 9.63 4.06 -3.90
N LYS A 132 10.02 4.54 -2.71
CA LYS A 132 9.56 3.95 -1.45
C LYS A 132 8.04 4.06 -1.32
N LEU A 133 7.45 5.21 -1.64
CA LEU A 133 6.01 5.39 -1.58
C LEU A 133 5.27 4.56 -2.63
N GLY A 134 5.87 4.35 -3.80
CA GLY A 134 5.36 3.42 -4.80
C GLY A 134 5.32 1.99 -4.27
N ALA A 135 6.40 1.53 -3.63
CA ALA A 135 6.45 0.20 -2.99
C ALA A 135 5.47 0.06 -1.83
N ASP A 136 5.35 1.09 -0.99
CA ASP A 136 4.40 1.11 0.13
C ASP A 136 2.94 1.07 -0.39
N PHE A 137 2.65 1.74 -1.50
CA PHE A 137 1.35 1.69 -2.17
C PHE A 137 1.05 0.28 -2.67
N GLU A 138 1.95 -0.37 -3.40
CA GLU A 138 1.75 -1.76 -3.90
C GLU A 138 1.39 -2.74 -2.78
N GLN A 139 2.00 -2.59 -1.61
CA GLN A 139 1.73 -3.47 -0.47
C GLN A 139 0.40 -3.16 0.24
N ASN A 140 -0.05 -1.90 0.22
CA ASN A 140 -1.11 -1.42 1.13
C ASN A 140 -2.31 -0.77 0.44
N TYR A 141 -2.34 -0.64 -0.89
CA TYR A 141 -3.38 0.13 -1.59
C TYR A 141 -4.80 -0.35 -1.26
N ARG A 142 -5.00 -1.65 -1.00
CA ARG A 142 -6.31 -2.23 -0.63
C ARG A 142 -6.87 -1.70 0.70
N GLN A 143 -6.01 -1.13 1.55
CA GLN A 143 -6.41 -0.52 2.83
C GLN A 143 -6.83 0.95 2.65
N LEU A 144 -6.50 1.57 1.51
CA LEU A 144 -6.87 2.94 1.19
C LEU A 144 -8.30 2.99 0.63
N SER A 145 -8.97 4.13 0.80
CA SER A 145 -10.24 4.38 0.12
C SER A 145 -10.02 4.45 -1.40
N TYR A 146 -11.05 4.19 -2.20
CA TYR A 146 -10.97 4.34 -3.65
C TYR A 146 -10.47 5.74 -4.07
N ASP A 147 -11.01 6.81 -3.47
CA ASP A 147 -10.62 8.19 -3.79
C ASP A 147 -9.13 8.44 -3.51
N ASP A 148 -8.61 7.89 -2.41
CA ASP A 148 -7.19 7.99 -2.08
C ASP A 148 -6.32 7.18 -3.05
N ARG A 149 -6.75 5.96 -3.43
CA ARG A 149 -6.02 5.13 -4.42
C ARG A 149 -5.87 5.89 -5.74
N LYS A 150 -6.98 6.43 -6.25
CA LYS A 150 -7.01 7.15 -7.51
C LYS A 150 -6.22 8.45 -7.46
N SER A 151 -6.36 9.22 -6.39
CA SER A 151 -5.65 10.49 -6.22
C SER A 151 -4.14 10.26 -6.16
N PHE A 152 -3.71 9.28 -5.36
CA PHE A 152 -2.30 8.90 -5.25
C PHE A 152 -1.75 8.45 -6.60
N ALA A 153 -2.39 7.49 -7.26
CA ALA A 153 -1.91 6.93 -8.52
C ALA A 153 -1.85 7.99 -9.64
N THR A 154 -2.86 8.86 -9.74
CA THR A 154 -2.88 9.96 -10.72
C THR A 154 -1.78 10.99 -10.47
N ALA A 155 -1.46 11.28 -9.19
CA ALA A 155 -0.39 12.21 -8.85
C ALA A 155 0.99 11.57 -9.08
N TYR A 156 1.15 10.30 -8.71
CA TYR A 156 2.37 9.53 -8.91
C TYR A 156 2.72 9.41 -10.40
N ALA A 157 1.73 9.12 -11.25
CA ALA A 157 1.90 8.99 -12.70
C ALA A 157 2.35 10.28 -13.41
N LYS A 158 2.25 11.45 -12.75
CA LYS A 158 2.75 12.72 -13.31
C LYS A 158 4.23 12.95 -13.06
N VAL A 159 4.82 12.21 -12.12
CA VAL A 159 6.20 12.46 -11.65
C VAL A 159 7.12 11.27 -11.84
N ALA A 160 6.60 10.04 -11.81
CA ALA A 160 7.40 8.85 -12.00
C ALA A 160 7.58 8.54 -13.50
N GLU A 161 8.78 8.10 -13.87
CA GLU A 161 9.06 7.59 -15.22
C GLU A 161 8.49 6.17 -15.42
N GLU A 162 8.56 5.34 -14.37
CA GLU A 162 8.05 3.97 -14.35
C GLU A 162 6.95 3.81 -13.29
N LEU A 163 5.90 3.07 -13.66
CA LEU A 163 4.72 2.91 -12.81
C LEU A 163 4.56 1.45 -12.39
N PRO A 164 4.56 1.18 -11.07
CA PRO A 164 4.16 -0.12 -10.54
C PRO A 164 2.78 -0.56 -11.02
N THR A 165 2.52 -1.86 -11.03
CA THR A 165 1.30 -2.48 -11.57
C THR A 165 0.01 -1.90 -11.01
N SER A 166 -0.14 -1.85 -9.68
CA SER A 166 -1.32 -1.30 -9.01
C SER A 166 -1.46 0.20 -9.27
N ILE A 167 -0.34 0.94 -9.33
CA ILE A 167 -0.37 2.37 -9.69
C ILE A 167 -0.84 2.57 -11.12
N SER A 168 -0.33 1.79 -12.08
CA SER A 168 -0.77 1.81 -13.48
C SER A 168 -2.26 1.55 -13.61
N LEU A 169 -2.77 0.58 -12.86
CA LEU A 169 -4.19 0.21 -12.83
C LEU A 169 -5.06 1.41 -12.42
N TYR A 170 -4.78 2.04 -11.27
CA TYR A 170 -5.60 3.14 -10.73
C TYR A 170 -5.33 4.50 -11.39
N ALA A 171 -4.14 4.71 -11.97
CA ALA A 171 -3.85 5.87 -12.81
C ALA A 171 -4.53 5.76 -14.19
N GLY A 172 -4.93 4.55 -14.59
CA GLY A 172 -5.56 4.28 -15.87
C GLY A 172 -4.58 4.37 -17.04
N THR A 173 -3.35 3.89 -16.85
CA THR A 173 -2.27 3.97 -17.84
C THR A 173 -1.73 2.58 -18.15
N ASN A 174 -1.53 2.24 -19.42
CA ASN A 174 -1.02 0.92 -19.85
C ASN A 174 -1.93 -0.23 -19.38
N ILE A 175 -3.24 -0.02 -19.45
CA ILE A 175 -4.27 -0.96 -19.00
C ILE A 175 -4.93 -1.65 -20.19
N GLN A 176 -5.48 -2.83 -19.94
CA GLN A 176 -6.22 -3.64 -20.92
C GLN A 176 -7.51 -4.15 -20.29
N LEU A 177 -8.50 -4.44 -21.13
CA LEU A 177 -9.71 -5.12 -20.69
C LEU A 177 -9.37 -6.54 -20.24
N ARG A 178 -9.92 -6.95 -19.08
CA ARG A 178 -9.83 -8.33 -18.64
C ARG A 178 -10.62 -9.28 -19.55
N PRO A 179 -10.06 -10.45 -19.90
CA PRO A 179 -10.80 -11.46 -20.68
C PRO A 179 -12.07 -11.96 -19.99
N ASP A 180 -12.06 -12.03 -18.66
CA ASP A 180 -13.15 -12.53 -17.81
C ASP A 180 -14.09 -11.42 -17.31
N VAL A 181 -13.96 -10.16 -17.79
CA VAL A 181 -14.76 -9.02 -17.31
C VAL A 181 -16.27 -9.29 -17.32
N ALA A 182 -16.77 -9.96 -18.35
CA ALA A 182 -18.20 -10.27 -18.45
C ALA A 182 -18.64 -11.22 -17.33
N GLU A 183 -17.81 -12.18 -16.94
CA GLU A 183 -18.06 -13.10 -15.84
C GLU A 183 -18.01 -12.37 -14.49
N GLN A 184 -17.04 -11.47 -14.29
CA GLN A 184 -16.93 -10.62 -13.10
C GLN A 184 -18.17 -9.73 -12.89
N LEU A 185 -18.78 -9.24 -13.97
CA LEU A 185 -20.05 -8.50 -13.90
C LEU A 185 -21.25 -9.41 -13.61
N HIS A 186 -21.24 -10.66 -14.06
CA HIS A 186 -22.29 -11.63 -13.69
C HIS A 186 -22.25 -11.94 -12.19
N TYR A 187 -21.07 -12.07 -11.59
CA TYR A 187 -20.93 -12.26 -10.13
C TYR A 187 -21.56 -11.11 -9.34
N ARG A 188 -21.36 -9.86 -9.77
CA ARG A 188 -22.00 -8.68 -9.16
C ARG A 188 -23.52 -8.71 -9.28
N LYS A 189 -24.05 -9.13 -10.44
CA LYS A 189 -25.49 -9.31 -10.62
C LYS A 189 -26.06 -10.32 -9.64
N VAL A 190 -25.42 -11.49 -9.51
CA VAL A 190 -25.85 -12.54 -8.57
C VAL A 190 -25.80 -12.05 -7.13
N ALA A 191 -24.76 -11.31 -6.75
CA ALA A 191 -24.66 -10.68 -5.44
C ALA A 191 -25.80 -9.69 -5.17
N CYS A 192 -26.17 -8.89 -6.16
CA CYS A 192 -27.33 -7.98 -6.07
C CYS A 192 -28.64 -8.75 -5.88
N ASP A 193 -28.90 -9.76 -6.70
CA ASP A 193 -30.11 -10.57 -6.62
C ASP A 193 -30.26 -11.24 -5.24
N MET A 194 -29.16 -11.79 -4.71
CA MET A 194 -29.12 -12.41 -3.38
C MET A 194 -29.41 -11.40 -2.26
N ALA A 195 -29.01 -10.13 -2.45
CA ALA A 195 -29.31 -9.04 -1.55
C ALA A 195 -30.72 -8.44 -1.77
N GLY A 196 -31.52 -8.98 -2.69
CA GLY A 196 -32.84 -8.44 -3.05
C GLY A 196 -32.78 -7.11 -3.81
N LYS A 197 -31.64 -6.81 -4.44
CA LYS A 197 -31.40 -5.61 -5.25
C LYS A 197 -31.47 -5.94 -6.74
N ASP A 198 -31.70 -4.92 -7.57
CA ASP A 198 -31.73 -5.09 -9.02
C ASP A 198 -30.31 -5.06 -9.63
N GLY A 199 -29.79 -6.24 -9.98
CA GLY A 199 -28.49 -6.38 -10.65
C GLY A 199 -28.53 -6.25 -12.18
N SER A 200 -29.65 -5.87 -12.80
CA SER A 200 -29.84 -5.90 -14.26
C SER A 200 -28.86 -5.03 -15.04
N ALA A 201 -28.38 -3.94 -14.45
CA ALA A 201 -27.38 -3.06 -15.06
C ALA A 201 -26.06 -3.78 -15.36
N TYR A 202 -25.60 -4.65 -14.46
CA TYR A 202 -24.38 -5.44 -14.66
C TYR A 202 -24.54 -6.47 -15.78
N LEU A 203 -25.70 -7.13 -15.85
CA LEU A 203 -25.99 -8.08 -16.93
C LEU A 203 -25.95 -7.39 -18.30
N LYS A 204 -26.58 -6.21 -18.40
CA LYS A 204 -26.58 -5.42 -19.63
C LYS A 204 -25.17 -4.99 -20.05
N LEU A 205 -24.33 -4.54 -19.10
CA LEU A 205 -22.93 -4.22 -19.37
C LEU A 205 -22.16 -5.45 -19.86
N ALA A 206 -22.34 -6.60 -19.21
CA ALA A 206 -21.67 -7.84 -19.61
C ALA A 206 -22.06 -8.30 -21.03
N GLU A 207 -23.33 -8.18 -21.40
CA GLU A 207 -23.81 -8.46 -22.76
C GLU A 207 -23.24 -7.50 -23.81
N MET A 208 -23.14 -6.21 -23.47
CA MET A 208 -22.52 -5.21 -24.35
C MET A 208 -21.04 -5.48 -24.57
N LEU A 209 -20.29 -5.85 -23.51
CA LEU A 209 -18.87 -6.17 -23.61
C LEU A 209 -18.59 -7.42 -24.45
N LYS A 210 -19.46 -8.44 -24.39
CA LYS A 210 -19.35 -9.64 -25.24
C LYS A 210 -19.47 -9.35 -26.75
N GLN A 211 -20.14 -8.25 -27.11
CA GLN A 211 -20.35 -7.83 -28.49
C GLN A 211 -19.34 -6.78 -28.96
N ALA A 212 -18.55 -6.23 -28.04
CA ALA A 212 -17.55 -5.22 -28.33
C ALA A 212 -16.25 -5.87 -28.82
N ASP A 213 -15.53 -5.17 -29.69
CA ASP A 213 -14.19 -5.56 -30.10
C ASP A 213 -13.19 -5.24 -28.98
N PRO A 214 -12.50 -6.23 -28.38
CA PRO A 214 -11.54 -6.00 -27.30
C PRO A 214 -10.39 -5.06 -27.67
N GLU A 215 -10.02 -4.96 -28.95
CA GLU A 215 -8.94 -4.07 -29.42
C GLU A 215 -9.41 -2.62 -29.65
N SER A 216 -10.71 -2.36 -29.57
CA SER A 216 -11.29 -1.02 -29.78
C SER A 216 -11.26 -0.13 -28.53
N PHE A 217 -10.87 -0.67 -27.38
CA PHE A 217 -10.88 0.06 -26.11
C PHE A 217 -9.61 0.89 -25.93
N THR A 218 -9.80 2.16 -25.57
CA THR A 218 -8.72 3.05 -25.10
C THR A 218 -8.64 3.05 -23.58
N ASP A 219 -7.49 3.42 -23.02
CA ASP A 219 -7.29 3.61 -21.57
C ASP A 219 -8.38 4.50 -20.94
N GLU A 220 -8.81 5.56 -21.63
CA GLU A 220 -9.88 6.43 -21.18
C GLU A 220 -11.24 5.71 -21.10
N ASN A 221 -11.58 4.91 -22.12
CA ASN A 221 -12.84 4.16 -22.13
C ASN A 221 -12.84 3.03 -21.09
N LEU A 222 -11.69 2.40 -20.88
CA LEU A 222 -11.49 1.37 -19.86
C LEU A 222 -11.59 1.95 -18.44
N SER A 223 -10.98 3.09 -18.20
CA SER A 223 -11.10 3.81 -16.92
C SER A 223 -12.55 4.21 -16.64
N LYS A 224 -13.28 4.72 -17.65
CA LYS A 224 -14.72 5.01 -17.53
C LYS A 224 -15.57 3.77 -17.27
N LEU A 225 -15.20 2.62 -17.83
CA LEU A 225 -15.90 1.37 -17.57
C LEU A 225 -15.71 0.95 -16.10
N ALA A 226 -14.48 1.00 -15.58
CA ALA A 226 -14.20 0.72 -14.18
C ALA A 226 -14.94 1.69 -13.24
N GLU A 227 -14.95 2.99 -13.56
CA GLU A 227 -15.74 4.01 -12.82
C GLU A 227 -17.25 3.72 -12.84
N THR A 228 -17.77 3.27 -13.98
CA THR A 228 -19.18 2.90 -14.11
C THR A 228 -19.51 1.70 -13.23
N VAL A 229 -18.64 0.68 -13.23
CA VAL A 229 -18.80 -0.51 -12.37
C VAL A 229 -18.72 -0.12 -10.90
N PHE A 230 -17.77 0.73 -10.51
CA PHE A 230 -17.68 1.25 -9.14
C PHE A 230 -18.93 2.03 -8.72
N SER A 231 -19.44 2.90 -9.58
CA SER A 231 -20.68 3.66 -9.31
C SER A 231 -21.88 2.74 -9.12
N LEU A 232 -21.96 1.64 -9.89
CA LEU A 232 -22.97 0.61 -9.69
C LEU A 232 -22.75 -0.14 -8.38
N ASP A 233 -21.49 -0.45 -8.04
CA ASP A 233 -21.14 -1.13 -6.80
C ASP A 233 -21.57 -0.27 -5.59
N GLU A 234 -21.31 1.04 -5.60
CA GLU A 234 -21.79 1.96 -4.56
C GLU A 234 -23.32 1.98 -4.43
N GLN A 235 -24.04 2.11 -5.55
CA GLN A 235 -25.51 2.10 -5.56
C GLN A 235 -26.09 0.79 -5.01
N ASN A 236 -25.39 -0.32 -5.26
CA ASN A 236 -25.79 -1.65 -4.82
C ASN A 236 -25.15 -2.07 -3.48
N GLY A 237 -24.42 -1.19 -2.80
CA GLY A 237 -23.77 -1.48 -1.51
C GLY A 237 -22.67 -2.54 -1.58
N LEU A 238 -22.06 -2.71 -2.76
CA LEU A 238 -20.92 -3.57 -3.03
C LEU A 238 -19.59 -2.77 -3.02
N SER A 239 -19.55 -1.61 -2.34
CA SER A 239 -18.41 -0.66 -2.33
C SER A 239 -17.21 -1.13 -1.47
N ASP A 240 -16.23 -0.25 -1.24
CA ASP A 240 -14.93 -0.50 -0.56
C ASP A 240 -14.94 -1.43 0.65
N ILE A 241 -16.00 -1.44 1.47
CA ILE A 241 -16.12 -2.30 2.65
C ILE A 241 -16.45 -3.77 2.27
N SER A 242 -17.11 -3.95 1.14
CA SER A 242 -17.55 -5.23 0.58
C SER A 242 -16.53 -5.86 -0.38
N TYR A 243 -15.46 -5.14 -0.74
CA TYR A 243 -14.36 -5.68 -1.53
C TYR A 243 -13.44 -6.51 -0.63
N ASP A 244 -13.46 -7.82 -0.84
CA ASP A 244 -12.64 -8.81 -0.13
C ASP A 244 -12.10 -9.85 -1.12
N LYS A 245 -11.66 -11.01 -0.63
CA LYS A 245 -11.19 -12.10 -1.50
C LYS A 245 -12.25 -12.65 -2.47
N ARG A 246 -13.55 -12.38 -2.23
CA ARG A 246 -14.69 -12.94 -2.97
C ARG A 246 -15.18 -12.01 -4.09
N LEU A 247 -15.00 -10.70 -3.95
CA LEU A 247 -15.34 -9.75 -4.99
C LEU A 247 -14.19 -8.76 -5.20
N PRO A 248 -13.42 -8.87 -6.30
CA PRO A 248 -12.39 -7.90 -6.61
C PRO A 248 -13.02 -6.52 -6.80
N ASP A 249 -12.29 -5.46 -6.49
CA ASP A 249 -12.78 -4.11 -6.74
C ASP A 249 -13.06 -3.87 -8.23
N ALA A 250 -13.78 -2.79 -8.54
CA ALA A 250 -14.21 -2.49 -9.90
C ALA A 250 -13.04 -2.35 -10.90
N TRP A 251 -11.87 -1.88 -10.46
CA TRP A 251 -10.69 -1.77 -11.31
C TRP A 251 -10.10 -3.14 -11.61
N HIS A 252 -9.91 -3.97 -10.58
CA HIS A 252 -9.39 -5.33 -10.73
C HIS A 252 -10.36 -6.28 -11.43
N ALA A 253 -11.66 -5.98 -11.40
CA ALA A 253 -12.69 -6.74 -12.09
C ALA A 253 -12.74 -6.46 -13.60
N VAL A 254 -12.34 -5.26 -14.01
CA VAL A 254 -12.46 -4.78 -15.39
C VAL A 254 -11.12 -4.71 -16.09
N LEU A 255 -10.06 -4.38 -15.37
CA LEU A 255 -8.77 -3.98 -15.90
C LEU A 255 -7.67 -4.96 -15.47
N LYS A 256 -6.69 -5.10 -16.35
CA LYS A 256 -5.39 -5.68 -16.06
C LYS A 256 -4.30 -4.81 -16.68
N THR A 257 -3.08 -4.94 -16.20
CA THR A 257 -1.88 -4.38 -16.82
C THR A 257 -1.20 -5.41 -17.72
N ALA A 258 -0.17 -5.00 -18.46
CA ALA A 258 0.63 -5.93 -19.28
C ALA A 258 1.56 -6.83 -18.43
N GLU A 259 1.88 -6.42 -17.19
CA GLU A 259 2.73 -7.14 -16.25
C GLU A 259 1.96 -8.03 -15.28
N ASP A 260 0.64 -7.83 -15.17
CA ASP A 260 -0.25 -8.90 -14.80
C ASP A 260 -0.03 -9.98 -15.85
N GLY A 261 0.80 -10.98 -15.53
CA GLY A 261 1.06 -12.11 -16.42
C GLY A 261 -0.25 -12.65 -16.96
N GLU A 262 -0.20 -13.53 -17.97
CA GLU A 262 -1.34 -14.42 -18.15
C GLU A 262 -1.60 -15.02 -16.77
N SER A 263 -2.70 -14.60 -16.12
CA SER A 263 -3.29 -15.37 -15.06
C SER A 263 -3.58 -16.66 -15.79
N GLU A 264 -2.62 -17.56 -15.67
CA GLU A 264 -2.73 -18.93 -16.01
C GLU A 264 -4.04 -19.35 -15.35
N LEU A 265 -5.10 -19.41 -16.15
CA LEU A 265 -6.09 -20.46 -16.05
C LEU A 265 -5.38 -21.79 -16.37
N SER A 266 -4.18 -22.02 -15.81
CA SER A 266 -3.49 -23.29 -15.84
C SER A 266 -3.98 -24.04 -14.60
N ASP A 267 -4.84 -25.02 -14.87
CA ASP A 267 -4.74 -26.37 -14.32
C ASP A 267 -4.37 -26.54 -12.82
N GLU A 268 -4.76 -25.63 -11.93
CA GLU A 268 -4.98 -26.04 -10.55
C GLU A 268 -6.18 -27.00 -10.54
N PRO A 269 -6.04 -28.21 -9.96
CA PRO A 269 -7.12 -29.17 -9.93
C PRO A 269 -8.29 -28.52 -9.19
N LYS A 270 -9.37 -28.23 -9.92
CA LYS A 270 -10.64 -27.77 -9.36
C LYS A 270 -10.93 -28.58 -8.08
N PRO A 271 -11.16 -27.94 -6.93
CA PRO A 271 -11.32 -28.66 -5.69
C PRO A 271 -12.48 -29.65 -5.83
N VAL A 272 -12.17 -30.94 -5.64
CA VAL A 272 -13.19 -32.00 -5.61
C VAL A 272 -13.95 -31.81 -4.30
N LEU A 273 -15.07 -31.10 -4.35
CA LEU A 273 -15.91 -30.82 -3.19
C LEU A 273 -16.51 -32.14 -2.68
N ASP A 274 -16.36 -32.41 -1.39
CA ASP A 274 -16.98 -33.56 -0.75
C ASP A 274 -18.44 -33.26 -0.32
N ARG A 275 -19.14 -34.27 0.21
CA ARG A 275 -20.55 -34.10 0.65
C ARG A 275 -20.71 -32.97 1.68
N SER A 276 -19.74 -32.85 2.60
CA SER A 276 -19.75 -31.84 3.65
C SER A 276 -19.56 -30.45 3.06
N ASP A 277 -18.66 -30.32 2.10
CA ASP A 277 -18.43 -29.07 1.37
C ASP A 277 -19.67 -28.63 0.58
N ILE A 278 -20.37 -29.55 -0.08
CA ILE A 278 -21.56 -29.23 -0.86
C ILE A 278 -22.71 -28.79 0.04
N ILE A 279 -22.97 -29.50 1.14
CA ILE A 279 -23.99 -29.09 2.12
C ILE A 279 -23.63 -27.71 2.68
N SER A 280 -22.37 -27.48 3.04
CA SER A 280 -21.94 -26.21 3.63
C SER A 280 -22.05 -25.03 2.66
N ARG A 281 -21.88 -25.25 1.36
CA ARG A 281 -21.86 -24.18 0.35
C ARG A 281 -23.24 -23.91 -0.26
N PHE A 282 -24.03 -24.96 -0.48
CA PHE A 282 -25.28 -24.90 -1.25
C PHE A 282 -26.50 -25.46 -0.50
N GLY A 283 -26.32 -26.09 0.66
CA GLY A 283 -27.37 -26.69 1.48
C GLY A 283 -27.64 -28.17 1.17
N GLU A 284 -28.37 -28.86 2.05
CA GLU A 284 -28.68 -30.30 1.92
C GLU A 284 -29.47 -30.62 0.64
N ALA A 285 -30.38 -29.73 0.23
CA ALA A 285 -31.17 -29.91 -1.00
C ALA A 285 -30.30 -29.96 -2.27
N ALA A 286 -29.15 -29.26 -2.28
CA ALA A 286 -28.21 -29.31 -3.39
C ALA A 286 -27.41 -30.64 -3.40
N LEU A 287 -27.12 -31.21 -2.22
CA LEU A 287 -26.49 -32.53 -2.14
C LEU A 287 -27.41 -33.61 -2.72
N ASP A 288 -28.70 -33.57 -2.41
CA ASP A 288 -29.69 -34.54 -2.93
C ASP A 288 -29.80 -34.52 -4.47
N GLU A 289 -29.53 -33.38 -5.12
CA GLU A 289 -29.57 -33.25 -6.59
C GLU A 289 -28.31 -33.76 -7.30
N VAL A 290 -27.15 -33.63 -6.65
CA VAL A 290 -25.84 -34.01 -7.21
C VAL A 290 -25.40 -35.40 -6.78
N GLU A 291 -26.01 -35.99 -5.77
CA GLU A 291 -25.67 -37.32 -5.27
C GLU A 291 -26.32 -38.43 -6.12
N ASN A 292 -25.49 -39.35 -6.60
CA ASN A 292 -25.94 -40.57 -7.27
C ASN A 292 -26.46 -41.58 -6.23
N PRO A 293 -27.28 -42.58 -6.63
CA PRO A 293 -27.83 -43.59 -5.72
C PRO A 293 -26.79 -44.46 -5.00
N ASP A 294 -25.56 -44.53 -5.52
CA ASP A 294 -24.43 -45.23 -4.89
C ASP A 294 -23.66 -44.35 -3.89
N GLY A 295 -24.10 -43.11 -3.69
CA GLY A 295 -23.51 -42.13 -2.78
C GLY A 295 -22.32 -41.35 -3.35
N SER A 296 -22.00 -41.51 -4.64
CA SER A 296 -20.98 -40.72 -5.34
C SER A 296 -21.54 -39.39 -5.84
N ILE A 297 -20.66 -38.39 -6.02
CA ILE A 297 -21.07 -37.04 -6.44
C ILE A 297 -20.98 -36.90 -7.95
N ASN A 298 -22.09 -36.51 -8.57
CA ASN A 298 -22.19 -36.19 -9.99
C ASN A 298 -21.55 -34.84 -10.29
N GLN A 299 -20.28 -34.90 -10.69
CA GLN A 299 -19.44 -33.72 -10.96
C GLN A 299 -20.01 -32.80 -12.05
N GLN A 300 -20.72 -33.33 -13.05
CA GLN A 300 -21.34 -32.49 -14.10
C GLN A 300 -22.52 -31.68 -13.56
N ARG A 301 -23.37 -32.28 -12.72
CA ARG A 301 -24.47 -31.56 -12.05
C ARG A 301 -23.96 -30.60 -11.00
N LEU A 302 -22.95 -30.99 -10.24
CA LEU A 302 -22.30 -30.09 -9.29
C LEU A 302 -21.73 -28.86 -10.00
N GLN A 303 -21.06 -29.03 -11.15
CA GLN A 303 -20.59 -27.90 -11.94
C GLN A 303 -21.74 -27.02 -12.45
N GLN A 304 -22.89 -27.59 -12.82
CA GLN A 304 -24.06 -26.81 -13.21
C GLN A 304 -24.61 -25.99 -12.03
N ILE A 305 -24.66 -26.58 -10.82
CA ILE A 305 -25.06 -25.88 -9.59
C ILE A 305 -24.03 -24.80 -9.23
N MET A 306 -22.73 -25.09 -9.29
CA MET A 306 -21.68 -24.09 -9.06
C MET A 306 -21.79 -22.91 -10.05
N ASN A 307 -22.06 -23.20 -11.32
CA ASN A 307 -22.28 -22.17 -12.35
C ASN A 307 -23.58 -21.37 -12.10
N LEU A 308 -24.59 -21.97 -11.47
CA LEU A 308 -25.86 -21.33 -11.14
C LEU A 308 -25.78 -20.48 -9.86
N PHE A 309 -24.97 -20.88 -8.89
CA PHE A 309 -24.93 -20.27 -7.56
C PHE A 309 -23.71 -19.39 -7.29
N GLY A 310 -22.69 -19.41 -8.17
CA GLY A 310 -21.41 -18.76 -7.93
C GLY A 310 -20.68 -19.40 -6.75
N GLU A 311 -19.35 -19.41 -6.75
CA GLU A 311 -18.59 -20.04 -5.67
C GLU A 311 -18.82 -19.33 -4.33
N ARG A 312 -19.80 -19.80 -3.54
CA ARG A 312 -19.87 -19.50 -2.11
C ARG A 312 -18.73 -20.24 -1.44
N GLU A 313 -17.60 -19.55 -1.23
CA GLU A 313 -16.64 -20.00 -0.21
C GLU A 313 -17.24 -19.75 1.17
N GLY A 314 -17.55 -20.85 1.86
CA GLY A 314 -18.18 -20.85 3.16
C GLY A 314 -17.26 -20.32 4.24
N GLU A 315 -17.57 -19.13 4.75
CA GLU A 315 -17.34 -18.72 6.13
C GLU A 315 -18.41 -17.66 6.43
N ASP A 316 -19.57 -18.12 6.93
CA ASP A 316 -20.51 -17.41 7.84
C ASP A 316 -21.93 -18.02 7.94
N ALA A 317 -22.10 -19.31 7.62
CA ALA A 317 -23.39 -20.00 7.82
C ALA A 317 -23.72 -20.35 9.30
N ARG A 318 -23.03 -19.79 10.31
CA ARG A 318 -23.28 -20.09 11.73
C ARG A 318 -24.04 -19.02 12.52
N LYS A 319 -24.75 -18.08 11.87
CA LYS A 319 -25.56 -17.07 12.60
C LYS A 319 -27.04 -16.98 12.27
N PHE A 320 -27.55 -17.81 11.37
CA PHE A 320 -28.99 -17.87 11.09
C PHE A 320 -29.61 -19.21 11.49
N ASP A 321 -29.44 -19.64 12.75
CA ASP A 321 -30.31 -20.71 13.27
C ASP A 321 -30.50 -20.73 14.81
N LYS A 322 -30.68 -19.55 15.43
CA LYS A 322 -31.03 -19.49 16.87
C LYS A 322 -32.14 -18.51 17.26
N ASN A 323 -32.91 -17.97 16.33
CA ASN A 323 -34.01 -17.04 16.66
C ASN A 323 -35.43 -17.49 16.30
N GLU A 324 -35.65 -18.73 15.83
CA GLU A 324 -37.02 -19.24 15.59
C GLU A 324 -37.50 -20.35 16.53
N ALA A 325 -36.75 -20.68 17.60
CA ALA A 325 -37.19 -21.66 18.61
C ALA A 325 -37.81 -21.04 19.89
N ALA A 326 -38.05 -19.72 19.94
CA ALA A 326 -38.43 -19.05 21.20
C ALA A 326 -39.81 -18.36 21.24
N VAL A 327 -40.72 -18.55 20.27
CA VAL A 327 -42.03 -17.84 20.28
C VAL A 327 -43.28 -18.73 20.31
N HIS A 328 -43.17 -20.07 20.26
CA HIS A 328 -44.34 -20.95 20.39
C HIS A 328 -44.14 -22.08 21.41
N GLY A 329 -44.15 -21.71 22.69
CA GLY A 329 -44.35 -22.61 23.82
C GLY A 329 -45.43 -22.07 24.76
N LYS A 330 -46.70 -22.01 24.30
CA LYS A 330 -47.84 -21.85 25.21
C LYS A 330 -47.96 -23.14 26.03
N THR A 331 -47.56 -23.09 27.30
CA THR A 331 -47.98 -24.05 28.32
C THR A 331 -49.45 -23.81 28.68
N PRO A 332 -50.27 -24.86 28.86
CA PRO A 332 -51.61 -24.73 29.40
C PRO A 332 -51.62 -24.87 30.93
N ASN A 333 -52.63 -24.24 31.51
CA ASN A 333 -53.28 -24.48 32.80
C ASN A 333 -52.71 -23.83 34.06
N GLY A 334 -53.61 -23.08 34.71
CA GLY A 334 -53.84 -23.21 36.14
C GLY A 334 -54.39 -21.96 36.81
N GLU A 335 -55.71 -21.75 36.73
CA GLU A 335 -56.59 -21.51 37.89
C GLU A 335 -57.99 -22.07 37.60
#